data_AF-A0AAV1LCU8-F1
#
_entry.id   AF-A0AAV1LCU8-F1
#
_cell.length_a   1.000
_cell.length_b   1.000
_cell.length_c   1.000
_cell.angle_alpha   90.00
_cell.angle_beta   90.00
_cell.angle_gamma   90.00
#
_symmetry.space_group_name_H-M   'P 1'
#
loop_
_entity.id
_entity.type
_entity.pdbx_description
1 polymer ?
#
loop_
_entity_poly.entity_id
_entity_poly.type
_entity_poly.pdbx_seq_one_letter_code
_entity_poly.pdbx_strand_id
1 'polypeptide(L)'
;MTISSLVPVQLPKQLQHMKYKVQYRAPSPPPPGVTRTPEEIEAEIKKVEAEYEKLALVFIELPQDVMWSEPPVICQWYEPRQLWISTYINDYKFNEDKLTVQFRTGVLWPIGIATLRYSNMPFQGWDIRPDPNSPGVIISVTGVCVTATWLCVGNTVRLRWIANATTPALTEHFEKPYSVKKMIQLMREAACDFFPDFDAHNHIEGSCPKEWVAERHTYHAMAFLSRAYNFQWSRWNVSAGSRNIVMQIREAVDRKREAKFQLLHTTPQRATILKCNELSQELNLEPLAGLQFYPDLFTLNMSYGSVDARRAAFNMKYKLVETVFSMLQELKLCSYS
;
A
#
# COMPACT_ATOMS: atom_id res chain seq x y z
N MET A 1 -40.82 30.30 44.85
CA MET A 1 -40.26 29.48 43.76
C MET A 1 -39.96 30.41 42.60
N THR A 2 -38.69 30.75 42.40
CA THR A 2 -38.25 31.63 41.31
C THR A 2 -37.42 30.76 40.38
N ILE A 3 -38.02 30.38 39.25
CA ILE A 3 -37.36 29.62 38.18
C ILE A 3 -36.54 30.63 37.39
N SER A 4 -35.22 30.49 37.46
CA SER A 4 -34.25 31.24 36.67
C SER A 4 -34.46 30.96 35.18
N SER A 5 -34.79 31.99 34.41
CA SER A 5 -34.93 31.95 32.96
C SER A 5 -33.58 31.63 32.31
N LEU A 6 -33.48 30.44 31.71
CA LEU A 6 -32.43 30.10 30.75
C LEU A 6 -32.62 31.00 29.52
N VAL A 7 -31.61 31.81 29.20
CA VAL A 7 -31.59 32.64 27.99
C VAL A 7 -31.55 31.71 26.78
N PRO A 8 -32.56 31.71 25.89
CA PRO A 8 -32.51 30.91 24.69
C PRO A 8 -31.43 31.49 23.76
N VAL A 9 -30.43 30.68 23.44
CA VAL A 9 -29.43 31.00 22.41
C VAL A 9 -30.18 31.19 21.10
N GLN A 10 -30.34 32.43 20.65
CA GLN A 10 -30.95 32.73 19.36
C GLN A 10 -29.99 32.27 18.25
N LEU A 11 -30.28 31.13 17.65
CA LEU A 11 -29.57 30.65 16.47
C LEU A 11 -29.82 31.62 15.31
N PRO A 12 -28.77 32.12 14.63
CA PRO A 12 -28.94 33.08 13.55
C PRO A 12 -29.71 32.47 12.38
N LYS A 13 -30.68 33.23 11.84
CA LYS A 13 -31.55 32.80 10.73
C LYS A 13 -30.81 32.63 9.38
N GLN A 14 -29.59 33.15 9.28
CA GLN A 14 -28.70 33.04 8.13
C GLN A 14 -27.26 32.85 8.62
N LEU A 15 -26.47 32.05 7.90
CA LEU A 15 -25.06 31.84 8.22
C LEU A 15 -24.30 33.17 8.10
N GLN A 16 -23.68 33.60 9.19
CA GLN A 16 -22.86 34.81 9.23
C GLN A 16 -21.39 34.42 9.44
N HIS A 17 -20.50 35.04 8.68
CA HIS A 17 -19.07 34.78 8.81
C HIS A 17 -18.54 35.36 10.14
N MET A 18 -18.13 34.49 11.06
CA MET A 18 -17.46 34.88 12.30
C MET A 18 -15.94 34.74 12.16
N LYS A 19 -15.21 35.78 12.55
CA LYS A 19 -13.74 35.71 12.70
C LYS A 19 -13.40 35.01 14.02
N TYR A 20 -13.51 33.69 14.03
CA TYR A 20 -13.09 32.88 15.18
C TYR A 20 -11.57 32.62 15.12
N LYS A 21 -10.83 33.21 16.07
CA LYS A 21 -9.40 32.97 16.25
C LYS A 21 -9.03 33.04 17.72
N VAL A 22 -8.68 31.89 18.29
CA VAL A 22 -8.13 31.73 19.63
C VAL A 22 -6.70 31.26 19.48
N GLN A 23 -5.75 32.02 20.04
CA GLN A 23 -4.36 31.60 20.07
C GLN A 23 -4.15 30.69 21.28
N TYR A 24 -3.80 29.44 21.02
CA TYR A 24 -3.33 28.51 22.03
C TYR A 24 -1.90 28.10 21.69
N ARG A 25 -1.02 28.14 22.69
CA ARG A 25 0.32 27.58 22.61
C ARG A 25 0.41 26.52 23.70
N ALA A 26 0.65 25.28 23.30
CA ALA A 26 0.86 24.22 24.26
C ALA A 26 1.99 24.61 25.25
N PRO A 27 1.81 24.38 26.55
CA PRO A 27 2.84 24.65 27.54
C PRO A 27 4.09 23.81 27.23
N SER A 28 5.27 24.38 27.50
CA SER A 28 6.54 23.69 27.28
C SER A 28 6.64 22.47 28.21
N PRO A 29 7.13 21.31 27.72
CA PRO A 29 7.33 20.16 28.59
C PRO A 29 8.34 20.52 29.70
N PRO A 30 8.17 19.94 30.91
CA PRO A 30 9.08 20.22 32.02
C PRO A 30 10.53 19.81 31.70
N PRO A 31 11.53 20.53 32.26
CA PRO A 31 12.93 20.16 32.11
C PRO A 31 13.22 18.75 32.66
N PRO A 32 14.10 17.96 32.03
CA PRO A 32 14.48 16.63 32.52
C PRO A 32 15.05 16.71 33.96
N GLY A 33 14.55 15.87 34.87
CA GLY A 33 15.09 15.73 36.22
C GLY A 33 14.42 16.57 37.33
N VAL A 34 13.38 17.36 37.01
CA VAL A 34 12.62 18.11 38.01
C VAL A 34 11.47 17.25 38.54
N THR A 35 11.53 16.87 39.82
CA THR A 35 10.42 16.23 40.53
C THR A 35 9.41 17.31 40.94
N ARG A 36 8.24 17.29 40.30
CA ARG A 36 7.13 18.23 40.59
C ARG A 36 6.23 17.66 41.68
N THR A 37 5.63 18.54 42.48
CA THR A 37 4.66 18.10 43.49
C THR A 37 3.32 17.69 42.84
N PRO A 38 2.53 16.80 43.45
CA PRO A 38 1.21 16.44 42.92
C PRO A 38 0.28 17.64 42.72
N GLU A 39 0.35 18.64 43.61
CA GLU A 39 -0.46 19.87 43.53
C GLU A 39 -0.07 20.77 42.34
N GLU A 40 1.23 20.86 42.02
CA GLU A 40 1.71 21.60 40.84
C GLU A 40 1.22 20.95 39.54
N ILE A 41 1.20 19.61 39.50
CA ILE A 41 0.71 18.83 38.36
C ILE A 41 -0.80 19.08 38.19
N GLU A 42 -1.59 18.99 39.25
CA GLU A 42 -3.04 19.25 39.21
C GLU A 42 -3.37 20.68 38.77
N ALA A 43 -2.64 21.68 39.28
CA ALA A 43 -2.85 23.07 38.92
C ALA A 43 -2.51 23.36 37.44
N GLU A 44 -1.49 22.70 36.89
CA GLU A 44 -1.09 22.83 35.49
C GLU A 44 -2.09 22.13 34.57
N ILE A 45 -2.56 20.92 34.93
CA ILE A 45 -3.64 20.21 34.22
C ILE A 45 -4.90 21.09 34.15
N LYS A 46 -5.31 21.67 35.29
CA LYS A 46 -6.50 22.53 35.36
C LYS A 46 -6.37 23.79 34.50
N LYS A 47 -5.17 24.37 34.39
CA LYS A 47 -4.90 25.50 33.49
C LYS A 47 -5.01 25.08 32.02
N VAL A 48 -4.44 23.93 31.66
CA VAL A 48 -4.52 23.39 30.29
C VAL A 48 -5.97 23.09 29.91
N GLU A 49 -6.76 22.49 30.80
CA GLU A 49 -8.19 22.24 30.57
C GLU A 49 -8.97 23.54 30.35
N ALA A 50 -8.73 24.59 31.15
CA ALA A 50 -9.37 25.89 30.99
C ALA A 50 -8.98 26.60 29.68
N GLU A 51 -7.78 26.34 29.15
CA GLU A 51 -7.38 26.83 27.82
C GLU A 51 -8.03 26.03 26.70
N TYR A 52 -8.18 24.71 26.86
CA TYR A 52 -8.90 23.86 25.93
C TYR A 52 -10.40 24.16 25.84
N GLU A 53 -11.05 24.56 26.94
CA GLU A 53 -12.46 25.00 26.92
C GLU A 53 -12.70 26.23 26.02
N LYS A 54 -11.67 27.03 25.76
CA LYS A 54 -11.76 28.18 24.84
C LYS A 54 -11.69 27.78 23.38
N LEU A 55 -11.19 26.57 23.08
CA LEU A 55 -11.04 26.05 21.73
C LEU A 55 -12.35 25.40 21.26
N ALA A 56 -12.59 25.48 19.96
CA ALA A 56 -13.71 24.79 19.34
C ALA A 56 -13.40 23.29 19.33
N LEU A 57 -14.30 22.50 19.92
CA LEU A 57 -14.26 21.06 19.81
C LEU A 57 -14.88 20.63 18.48
N VAL A 58 -14.11 19.93 17.67
CA VAL A 58 -14.54 19.39 16.38
C VAL A 58 -14.61 17.87 16.48
N PHE A 59 -15.71 17.31 15.98
CA PHE A 59 -15.94 15.88 15.89
C PHE A 59 -16.31 15.53 14.46
N ILE A 60 -15.61 14.57 13.86
CA ILE A 60 -15.79 14.14 12.48
C ILE A 60 -15.98 12.63 12.45
N GLU A 61 -17.04 12.20 11.81
CA GLU A 61 -17.23 10.80 11.42
C GLU A 61 -16.48 10.56 10.11
N LEU A 62 -15.56 9.60 10.13
CA LEU A 62 -14.77 9.25 8.95
C LEU A 62 -15.61 8.35 8.02
N PRO A 63 -15.41 8.50 6.71
CA PRO A 63 -16.17 7.73 5.74
C PRO A 63 -15.68 6.26 5.69
N GLN A 64 -16.63 5.34 5.44
CA GLN A 64 -16.40 3.88 5.46
C GLN A 64 -15.89 3.31 4.13
N ASP A 65 -15.94 4.10 3.06
CA ASP A 65 -15.41 3.78 1.73
C ASP A 65 -13.90 4.02 1.62
N VAL A 66 -13.27 4.55 2.68
CA VAL A 66 -11.82 4.75 2.81
C VAL A 66 -11.24 3.74 3.80
N MET A 67 -10.08 3.17 3.47
CA MET A 67 -9.32 2.29 4.37
C MET A 67 -8.36 3.12 5.23
N TRP A 68 -8.68 3.24 6.51
CA TRP A 68 -7.85 3.93 7.49
C TRP A 68 -6.88 2.93 8.12
N SER A 69 -5.70 2.76 7.52
CA SER A 69 -4.67 1.84 8.04
C SER A 69 -3.75 2.48 9.08
N GLU A 70 -3.68 3.81 9.09
CA GLU A 70 -2.95 4.61 10.06
C GLU A 70 -3.87 5.72 10.60
N PRO A 71 -3.60 6.25 11.82
CA PRO A 71 -4.32 7.41 12.32
C PRO A 71 -4.24 8.57 11.33
N PRO A 72 -5.38 9.12 10.88
CA PRO A 72 -5.37 10.16 9.87
C PRO A 72 -4.80 11.47 10.39
N VAL A 73 -4.09 12.19 9.53
CA VAL A 73 -3.53 13.50 9.86
C VAL A 73 -4.59 14.57 9.57
N ILE A 74 -4.98 15.30 10.61
CA ILE A 74 -5.87 16.45 10.46
C ILE A 74 -5.05 17.67 10.07
N CYS A 75 -5.44 18.29 8.97
CA CYS A 75 -4.81 19.45 8.39
C CYS A 75 -5.81 20.59 8.27
N GLN A 76 -5.30 21.81 8.23
CA GLN A 76 -6.08 23.01 7.98
C GLN A 76 -5.43 23.81 6.86
N TRP A 77 -6.26 24.34 5.97
CA TRP A 77 -5.80 25.16 4.85
C TRP A 77 -5.41 26.55 5.32
N TYR A 78 -4.15 26.92 5.12
CA TYR A 78 -3.62 28.22 5.47
C TYR A 78 -3.53 29.13 4.25
N GLU A 79 -4.61 29.88 4.02
CA GLU A 79 -4.80 30.76 2.87
C GLU A 79 -3.59 31.68 2.55
N PRO A 80 -2.97 32.40 3.52
CA PRO A 80 -1.89 33.34 3.22
C PRO A 80 -0.63 32.72 2.59
N ARG A 81 -0.39 31.41 2.80
CA ARG A 81 0.73 30.70 2.18
C ARG A 81 0.30 29.56 1.26
N GLN A 82 -1.01 29.39 1.04
CA GLN A 82 -1.57 28.36 0.16
C GLN A 82 -1.05 26.95 0.47
N LEU A 83 -1.07 26.57 1.74
CA LEU A 83 -0.54 25.27 2.18
C LEU A 83 -1.40 24.65 3.29
N TRP A 84 -1.34 23.32 3.39
CA TRP A 84 -1.93 22.57 4.49
C TRP A 84 -0.97 22.57 5.69
N ILE A 85 -1.47 22.93 6.88
CA ILE A 85 -0.74 22.81 8.14
C ILE A 85 -1.48 21.93 9.13
N SER A 86 -0.73 21.21 9.97
CA SER A 86 -1.26 20.47 11.12
C SER A 86 -1.14 21.26 12.45
N THR A 87 -0.59 22.48 12.41
CA THR A 87 -0.51 23.35 13.58
C THR A 87 -1.91 23.83 14.00
N TYR A 88 -2.11 24.14 15.27
CA TYR A 88 -3.40 24.53 15.89
C TYR A 88 -4.41 23.39 16.07
N ILE A 89 -4.04 22.15 15.74
CA ILE A 89 -4.75 20.95 16.15
C ILE A 89 -4.25 20.52 17.53
N ASN A 90 -5.14 20.44 18.51
CA ASN A 90 -4.82 20.10 19.89
C ASN A 90 -5.76 19.00 20.39
N ASP A 91 -5.34 18.25 21.42
CA ASP A 91 -6.13 17.16 22.02
C ASP A 91 -6.72 16.20 20.97
N TYR A 92 -5.91 15.81 19.98
CA TYR A 92 -6.33 14.91 18.91
C TYR A 92 -6.57 13.50 19.46
N LYS A 93 -7.72 12.94 19.13
CA LYS A 93 -8.14 11.58 19.46
C LYS A 93 -8.73 10.93 18.24
N PHE A 94 -8.22 9.75 17.91
CA PHE A 94 -8.76 8.88 16.88
C PHE A 94 -9.36 7.64 17.54
N ASN A 95 -10.62 7.37 17.23
CA ASN A 95 -11.31 6.16 17.61
C ASN A 95 -11.47 5.28 16.37
N GLU A 96 -10.66 4.23 16.29
CA GLU A 96 -10.64 3.31 15.16
C GLU A 96 -11.95 2.51 15.05
N ASP A 97 -12.46 1.97 16.17
CA ASP A 97 -13.69 1.16 16.20
C ASP A 97 -14.92 1.91 15.70
N LYS A 98 -15.02 3.20 16.02
CA LYS A 98 -16.14 4.06 15.62
C LYS A 98 -15.86 4.81 14.33
N LEU A 99 -14.63 4.76 13.82
CA LEU A 99 -14.14 5.60 12.72
C LEU A 99 -14.43 7.09 12.97
N THR A 100 -14.05 7.59 14.14
CA THR A 100 -14.28 9.00 14.50
C THR A 100 -13.00 9.70 14.92
N VAL A 101 -12.91 10.97 14.54
CA VAL A 101 -11.81 11.84 14.93
C VAL A 101 -12.36 13.00 15.74
N GLN A 102 -11.70 13.27 16.86
CA GLN A 102 -12.01 14.39 17.74
C GLN A 102 -10.75 15.22 17.94
N PHE A 103 -10.86 16.54 17.81
CA PHE A 103 -9.76 17.45 18.12
C PHE A 103 -10.29 18.82 18.52
N ARG A 104 -9.42 19.62 19.12
CA ARG A 104 -9.69 21.00 19.51
C ARG A 104 -8.86 21.96 18.66
N THR A 105 -9.51 23.00 18.15
CA THR A 105 -8.86 24.02 17.32
C THR A 105 -9.24 25.43 17.75
N GLY A 106 -8.26 26.33 17.70
CA GLY A 106 -8.47 27.76 17.91
C GLY A 106 -8.83 28.51 16.64
N VAL A 107 -8.77 27.86 15.48
CA VAL A 107 -9.10 28.44 14.18
C VAL A 107 -10.03 27.50 13.41
N LEU A 108 -11.00 28.07 12.70
CA LEU A 108 -11.97 27.32 11.87
C LEU A 108 -11.68 27.56 10.39
N TRP A 109 -10.49 27.17 9.95
CA TRP A 109 -10.12 27.14 8.54
C TRP A 109 -10.64 25.87 7.86
N PRO A 110 -10.65 25.80 6.51
CA PRO A 110 -11.01 24.57 5.81
C PRO A 110 -10.18 23.39 6.33
N ILE A 111 -10.87 22.33 6.73
CA ILE A 111 -10.28 21.15 7.38
C ILE A 111 -10.11 20.07 6.32
N GLY A 112 -8.92 19.48 6.27
CA GLY A 112 -8.58 18.35 5.43
C GLY A 112 -8.17 17.16 6.28
N ILE A 113 -8.37 15.97 5.74
CA ILE A 113 -7.94 14.71 6.35
C ILE A 113 -6.96 14.08 5.37
N ALA A 114 -5.74 13.86 5.82
CA ALA A 114 -4.67 13.28 5.02
C ALA A 114 -4.30 11.88 5.51
N THR A 115 -4.00 11.00 4.58
CA THR A 115 -3.51 9.63 4.82
C THR A 115 -2.15 9.43 4.19
N LEU A 116 -1.38 8.48 4.73
CA LEU A 116 -0.14 8.07 4.11
C LEU A 116 -0.44 7.26 2.84
N ARG A 117 0.01 7.77 1.70
CA ARG A 117 -0.28 7.17 0.39
C ARG A 117 0.35 5.79 0.22
N TYR A 118 1.59 5.61 0.65
CA TYR A 118 2.37 4.38 0.42
C TYR A 118 2.40 3.47 1.65
N SER A 119 1.33 3.46 2.45
CA SER A 119 1.23 2.67 3.69
C SER A 119 1.42 1.16 3.49
N ASN A 120 1.14 0.65 2.29
CA ASN A 120 1.32 -0.78 1.96
C ASN A 120 2.69 -1.12 1.37
N MET A 121 3.62 -0.17 1.28
CA MET A 121 4.96 -0.37 0.71
C MET A 121 6.05 -0.15 1.76
N PRO A 122 7.19 -0.87 1.68
CA PRO A 122 7.51 -1.92 0.71
C PRO A 122 6.64 -3.18 0.89
N PHE A 123 6.45 -3.94 -0.17
CA PHE A 123 5.67 -5.18 -0.12
C PHE A 123 6.41 -6.23 0.71
N GLN A 124 5.68 -6.90 1.59
CA GLN A 124 6.19 -7.98 2.43
C GLN A 124 6.19 -9.33 1.71
N GLY A 125 5.47 -9.44 0.61
CA GLY A 125 5.45 -10.62 -0.24
C GLY A 125 4.50 -10.48 -1.42
N TRP A 126 4.66 -11.32 -2.42
CA TRP A 126 3.76 -11.42 -3.56
C TRP A 126 3.86 -12.80 -4.21
N ASP A 127 2.80 -13.19 -4.91
CA ASP A 127 2.64 -14.48 -5.59
C ASP A 127 1.84 -14.27 -6.89
N ILE A 128 2.31 -14.85 -8.00
CA ILE A 128 1.70 -14.77 -9.33
C ILE A 128 1.56 -16.18 -9.86
N ARG A 129 0.33 -16.69 -9.91
CA ARG A 129 0.06 -18.08 -10.27
C ARG A 129 -1.12 -18.24 -11.22
N PRO A 130 -1.17 -19.34 -12.00
CA PRO A 130 -2.37 -19.68 -12.74
C PRO A 130 -3.56 -19.90 -11.79
N ASP A 131 -4.73 -19.37 -12.16
CA ASP A 131 -5.98 -19.75 -11.51
C ASP A 131 -6.32 -21.22 -11.85
N PRO A 132 -6.54 -22.10 -10.86
CA PRO A 132 -6.98 -23.47 -11.12
C PRO A 132 -8.38 -23.52 -11.75
N ASN A 133 -9.26 -22.57 -11.44
CA ASN A 133 -10.67 -22.63 -11.81
C ASN A 133 -11.00 -21.86 -13.10
N SER A 134 -10.06 -21.06 -13.60
CA SER A 134 -10.28 -20.22 -14.79
C SER A 134 -9.04 -20.19 -15.67
N PRO A 135 -9.14 -19.71 -16.93
CA PRO A 135 -7.96 -19.44 -17.76
C PRO A 135 -7.19 -18.18 -17.31
N GLY A 136 -7.52 -17.61 -16.15
CA GLY A 136 -6.92 -16.40 -15.62
C GLY A 136 -5.62 -16.60 -14.84
N VAL A 137 -5.07 -15.50 -14.36
CA VAL A 137 -3.85 -15.44 -13.55
C VAL A 137 -4.19 -14.68 -12.27
N ILE A 138 -3.83 -15.26 -11.13
CA ILE A 138 -4.01 -14.65 -9.82
C ILE A 138 -2.72 -13.91 -9.48
N ILE A 139 -2.84 -12.66 -9.06
CA ILE A 139 -1.76 -11.85 -8.51
C ILE A 139 -2.15 -11.49 -7.09
N SER A 140 -1.37 -11.94 -6.11
CA SER A 140 -1.56 -11.61 -4.70
C SER A 140 -0.36 -10.80 -4.23
N VAL A 141 -0.62 -9.66 -3.58
CA VAL A 141 0.41 -8.78 -3.02
C VAL A 141 0.09 -8.50 -1.57
N THR A 142 1.05 -8.80 -0.71
CA THR A 142 1.02 -8.57 0.73
C THR A 142 1.77 -7.28 1.00
N GLY A 143 1.05 -6.22 1.32
CA GLY A 143 1.63 -4.97 1.83
C GLY A 143 1.84 -5.03 3.34
N VAL A 144 2.22 -3.90 3.93
CA VAL A 144 2.41 -3.78 5.38
C VAL A 144 1.09 -3.88 6.15
N CYS A 145 0.03 -3.25 5.66
CA CYS A 145 -1.27 -3.20 6.36
C CYS A 145 -2.25 -4.24 5.81
N VAL A 146 -2.38 -4.33 4.49
CA VAL A 146 -3.36 -5.18 3.82
C VAL A 146 -2.74 -6.10 2.78
N THR A 147 -3.42 -7.20 2.48
CA THR A 147 -3.08 -8.08 1.36
C THR A 147 -4.18 -8.03 0.32
N ALA A 148 -3.85 -7.67 -0.90
CA ALA A 148 -4.82 -7.61 -2.00
C ALA A 148 -4.57 -8.75 -2.99
N THR A 149 -5.67 -9.36 -3.47
CA THR A 149 -5.61 -10.40 -4.49
C THR A 149 -6.46 -10.02 -5.69
N TRP A 150 -5.84 -10.02 -6.85
CA TRP A 150 -6.49 -9.75 -8.13
C TRP A 150 -6.51 -11.00 -9.00
N LEU A 151 -7.52 -11.07 -9.86
CA LEU A 151 -7.61 -12.06 -10.94
C LEU A 151 -7.62 -11.34 -12.28
N CYS A 152 -6.60 -11.57 -13.09
CA CYS A 152 -6.52 -11.13 -14.48
C CYS A 152 -7.18 -12.17 -15.39
N VAL A 153 -8.18 -11.75 -16.18
CA VAL A 153 -8.86 -12.59 -17.18
C VAL A 153 -9.08 -11.80 -18.46
N GLY A 154 -8.56 -12.29 -19.57
CA GLY A 154 -8.71 -11.61 -20.86
C GLY A 154 -8.13 -10.20 -20.79
N ASN A 155 -8.94 -9.18 -21.08
CA ASN A 155 -8.57 -7.76 -21.03
C ASN A 155 -9.01 -7.06 -19.72
N THR A 156 -9.32 -7.82 -18.67
CA THR A 156 -9.91 -7.29 -17.43
C THR A 156 -9.19 -7.81 -16.19
N VAL A 157 -9.21 -6.99 -15.14
CA VAL A 157 -8.77 -7.36 -13.79
C VAL A 157 -9.97 -7.29 -12.84
N ARG A 158 -10.04 -8.24 -11.92
CA ARG A 158 -11.05 -8.31 -10.87
C ARG A 158 -10.35 -8.30 -9.53
N LEU A 159 -10.83 -7.49 -8.60
CA LEU A 159 -10.41 -7.59 -7.21
C LEU A 159 -11.13 -8.79 -6.60
N ARG A 160 -10.42 -9.84 -6.20
CA ARG A 160 -11.06 -11.03 -5.62
C ARG A 160 -11.43 -10.78 -4.16
N TRP A 161 -10.47 -10.30 -3.39
CA TRP A 161 -10.63 -10.03 -1.97
C TRP A 161 -9.45 -9.20 -1.44
N ILE A 162 -9.64 -8.61 -0.26
CA ILE A 162 -8.61 -7.90 0.52
C ILE A 162 -8.58 -8.48 1.93
N ALA A 163 -7.41 -8.88 2.41
CA ALA A 163 -7.16 -9.31 3.78
C ALA A 163 -6.89 -8.10 4.67
N ASN A 164 -7.29 -8.20 5.95
CA ASN A 164 -6.97 -7.23 6.99
C ASN A 164 -7.46 -5.80 6.70
N ALA A 165 -8.50 -5.66 5.87
CA ALA A 165 -9.12 -4.36 5.62
C ALA A 165 -9.75 -3.82 6.91
N THR A 166 -9.49 -2.56 7.24
CA THR A 166 -10.02 -1.89 8.43
C THR A 166 -11.47 -1.42 8.25
N THR A 167 -11.94 -1.32 7.01
CA THR A 167 -13.29 -0.87 6.65
C THR A 167 -13.88 -1.75 5.55
N PRO A 168 -15.22 -1.73 5.33
CA PRO A 168 -15.85 -2.44 4.22
C PRO A 168 -15.60 -1.79 2.84
N ALA A 169 -14.66 -0.86 2.74
CA ALA A 169 -14.25 -0.25 1.48
C ALA A 169 -13.94 -1.31 0.42
N LEU A 170 -14.24 -1.00 -0.85
CA LEU A 170 -14.03 -1.86 -2.03
C LEU A 170 -14.84 -3.16 -2.09
N THR A 171 -15.63 -3.51 -1.06
CA THR A 171 -16.45 -4.74 -1.06
C THR A 171 -17.43 -4.78 -2.23
N GLU A 172 -18.00 -3.64 -2.62
CA GLU A 172 -18.88 -3.54 -3.77
C GLU A 172 -18.17 -3.78 -5.11
N HIS A 173 -16.84 -3.66 -5.16
CA HIS A 173 -16.02 -3.83 -6.36
C HIS A 173 -15.49 -5.25 -6.53
N PHE A 174 -15.73 -6.14 -5.55
CA PHE A 174 -15.25 -7.52 -5.61
C PHE A 174 -15.86 -8.29 -6.81
N GLU A 175 -15.01 -9.06 -7.48
CA GLU A 175 -15.29 -9.88 -8.67
C GLU A 175 -15.83 -9.12 -9.90
N LYS A 176 -16.02 -7.79 -9.81
CA LYS A 176 -16.42 -6.97 -10.95
C LYS A 176 -15.24 -6.76 -11.92
N PRO A 177 -15.44 -6.92 -13.24
CA PRO A 177 -14.38 -6.74 -14.22
C PRO A 177 -14.10 -5.26 -14.47
N TYR A 178 -12.84 -4.85 -14.33
CA TYR A 178 -12.37 -3.50 -14.62
C TYR A 178 -11.17 -3.53 -15.56
N SER A 179 -10.86 -2.39 -16.18
CA SER A 179 -9.53 -2.18 -16.78
C SER A 179 -8.50 -1.98 -15.66
N VAL A 180 -7.22 -2.24 -15.94
CA VAL A 180 -6.13 -2.01 -14.97
C VAL A 180 -6.15 -0.56 -14.46
N LYS A 181 -6.28 0.42 -15.37
CA LYS A 181 -6.37 1.85 -15.00
C LYS A 181 -7.53 2.15 -14.06
N LYS A 182 -8.73 1.58 -14.32
CA LYS A 182 -9.89 1.80 -13.45
C LYS A 182 -9.72 1.12 -12.10
N MET A 183 -9.11 -0.07 -12.05
CA MET A 183 -8.78 -0.75 -10.80
C MET A 183 -7.84 0.10 -9.93
N ILE A 184 -6.78 0.67 -10.52
CA ILE A 184 -5.85 1.57 -9.81
C ILE A 184 -6.60 2.77 -9.22
N GLN A 185 -7.45 3.40 -10.02
CA GLN A 185 -8.26 4.53 -9.56
C GLN A 185 -9.12 4.15 -8.36
N LEU A 186 -9.88 3.05 -8.45
CA LEU A 186 -10.77 2.59 -7.36
C LEU A 186 -10.00 2.30 -6.08
N MET A 187 -8.87 1.59 -6.19
CA MET A 187 -8.01 1.25 -5.05
C MET A 187 -7.45 2.51 -4.38
N ARG A 188 -7.02 3.52 -5.17
CA ARG A 188 -6.53 4.81 -4.67
C ARG A 188 -7.62 5.66 -4.02
N GLU A 189 -8.83 5.68 -4.59
CA GLU A 189 -10.00 6.38 -4.02
C GLU A 189 -10.36 5.82 -2.64
N ALA A 190 -10.16 4.53 -2.42
CA ALA A 190 -10.36 3.87 -1.13
C ALA A 190 -9.14 3.95 -0.18
N ALA A 191 -8.11 4.77 -0.47
CA ALA A 191 -6.85 4.85 0.26
C ALA A 191 -6.10 3.50 0.41
N CYS A 192 -6.32 2.57 -0.52
CA CYS A 192 -5.68 1.25 -0.56
C CYS A 192 -4.68 1.21 -1.73
N ASP A 193 -3.65 2.05 -1.70
CA ASP A 193 -2.72 2.19 -2.83
C ASP A 193 -1.64 1.09 -2.80
N PHE A 194 -1.53 0.37 -3.91
CA PHE A 194 -0.47 -0.62 -4.20
C PHE A 194 0.36 -0.21 -5.42
N PHE A 195 0.14 0.99 -5.96
CA PHE A 195 0.65 1.39 -7.28
C PHE A 195 1.60 2.58 -7.13
N PRO A 196 2.91 2.33 -6.94
CA PRO A 196 3.89 3.39 -6.75
C PRO A 196 4.05 4.25 -8.00
N ASP A 197 4.07 5.57 -7.80
CA ASP A 197 4.40 6.52 -8.87
C ASP A 197 5.91 6.45 -9.23
N PHE A 198 6.35 7.27 -10.18
CA PHE A 198 7.73 7.22 -10.67
C PHE A 198 8.77 7.57 -9.59
N ASP A 199 8.45 8.55 -8.75
CA ASP A 199 9.28 9.11 -7.69
C ASP A 199 9.01 8.52 -6.30
N ALA A 200 8.13 7.53 -6.19
CA ALA A 200 7.74 6.92 -4.91
C ALA A 200 8.92 6.33 -4.12
N HIS A 201 10.00 5.95 -4.79
CA HIS A 201 11.25 5.49 -4.17
C HIS A 201 11.91 6.53 -3.24
N ASN A 202 11.63 7.83 -3.43
CA ASN A 202 12.11 8.89 -2.53
C ASN A 202 11.34 8.93 -1.20
N HIS A 203 10.20 8.26 -1.12
CA HIS A 203 9.29 8.28 0.03
C HIS A 203 9.21 6.93 0.74
N ILE A 204 9.73 5.85 0.15
CA ILE A 204 9.62 4.49 0.67
C ILE A 204 11.02 4.00 1.04
N GLU A 205 11.29 3.96 2.34
CA GLU A 205 12.50 3.36 2.87
C GLU A 205 12.52 1.84 2.63
N GLY A 206 13.71 1.29 2.38
CA GLY A 206 13.86 -0.15 2.11
C GLY A 206 13.46 -0.60 0.70
N SER A 207 13.06 0.33 -0.19
CA SER A 207 12.88 0.03 -1.61
C SER A 207 14.21 -0.02 -2.36
N CYS A 208 14.28 -0.83 -3.42
CA CYS A 208 15.44 -0.89 -4.32
C CYS A 208 14.96 -0.82 -5.77
N PRO A 209 14.79 0.40 -6.32
CA PRO A 209 14.34 0.58 -7.69
C PRO A 209 15.21 -0.20 -8.68
N LYS A 210 14.56 -1.05 -9.47
CA LYS A 210 15.25 -1.86 -10.47
C LYS A 210 15.49 -1.06 -11.74
N GLU A 211 16.47 -1.49 -12.52
CA GLU A 211 16.70 -0.92 -13.85
C GLU A 211 15.43 -1.10 -14.70
N TRP A 212 14.82 0.03 -15.08
CA TRP A 212 13.51 0.08 -15.77
C TRP A 212 13.39 -0.89 -16.95
N VAL A 213 14.42 -0.97 -17.81
CA VAL A 213 14.40 -1.82 -19.00
C VAL A 213 14.40 -3.29 -18.61
N ALA A 214 15.22 -3.67 -17.63
CA ALA A 214 15.32 -5.05 -17.14
C ALA A 214 14.05 -5.49 -16.44
N GLU A 215 13.51 -4.64 -15.57
CA GLU A 215 12.25 -4.89 -14.87
C GLU A 215 11.08 -5.04 -15.84
N ARG A 216 10.94 -4.12 -16.80
CA ARG A 216 9.91 -4.17 -17.84
C ARG A 216 10.00 -5.44 -18.68
N HIS A 217 11.20 -5.82 -19.14
CA HIS A 217 11.39 -7.06 -19.92
C HIS A 217 11.04 -8.30 -19.09
N THR A 218 11.47 -8.32 -17.83
CA THR A 218 11.19 -9.41 -16.89
C THR A 218 9.69 -9.56 -16.65
N TYR A 219 8.95 -8.47 -16.43
CA TYR A 219 7.49 -8.52 -16.30
C TYR A 219 6.79 -9.01 -17.56
N HIS A 220 7.28 -8.64 -18.74
CA HIS A 220 6.70 -9.14 -19.98
C HIS A 220 6.91 -10.65 -20.12
N ALA A 221 8.11 -11.15 -19.80
CA ALA A 221 8.38 -12.58 -19.77
C ALA A 221 7.56 -13.31 -18.69
N MET A 222 7.44 -12.75 -17.48
CA MET A 222 6.59 -13.30 -16.43
C MET A 222 5.12 -13.36 -16.87
N ALA A 223 4.60 -12.31 -17.50
CA ALA A 223 3.24 -12.28 -18.01
C ALA A 223 2.99 -13.37 -19.05
N PHE A 224 3.93 -13.59 -19.97
CA PHE A 224 3.84 -14.66 -20.98
C PHE A 224 3.86 -16.07 -20.35
N LEU A 225 4.58 -16.24 -19.24
CA LEU A 225 4.78 -17.51 -18.56
C LEU A 225 3.82 -17.76 -17.39
N SER A 226 3.01 -16.77 -17.02
CA SER A 226 2.16 -16.74 -15.82
C SER A 226 1.09 -17.84 -15.74
N ARG A 227 0.79 -18.53 -16.85
CA ARG A 227 -0.09 -19.71 -16.88
C ARG A 227 0.63 -21.05 -16.74
N ALA A 228 1.95 -21.05 -16.94
CA ALA A 228 2.81 -22.22 -16.85
C ALA A 228 3.62 -22.25 -15.54
N TYR A 229 3.86 -21.08 -14.94
CA TYR A 229 4.72 -20.94 -13.76
C TYR A 229 4.00 -20.21 -12.64
N ASN A 230 4.45 -20.50 -11.42
CA ASN A 230 4.24 -19.65 -10.27
C ASN A 230 5.52 -18.83 -10.01
N PHE A 231 5.36 -17.51 -9.87
CA PHE A 231 6.41 -16.60 -9.45
C PHE A 231 6.10 -16.07 -8.07
N GLN A 232 7.10 -16.04 -7.18
CA GLN A 232 6.91 -15.58 -5.82
C GLN A 232 8.06 -14.66 -5.39
N TRP A 233 7.76 -13.76 -4.46
CA TRP A 233 8.71 -12.91 -3.77
C TRP A 233 9.92 -13.68 -3.21
N SER A 234 11.08 -13.00 -3.15
CA SER A 234 12.28 -13.50 -2.49
C SER A 234 12.90 -12.41 -1.63
N ARG A 235 13.30 -12.77 -0.40
CA ARG A 235 13.97 -11.90 0.57
C ARG A 235 15.29 -11.32 0.09
N TRP A 236 15.90 -11.96 -0.90
CA TRP A 236 17.19 -11.57 -1.46
C TRP A 236 17.07 -10.41 -2.45
N ASN A 237 15.86 -10.10 -2.92
CA ASN A 237 15.68 -9.17 -4.03
C ASN A 237 16.15 -7.75 -3.71
N VAL A 238 15.78 -7.20 -2.54
CA VAL A 238 16.18 -5.85 -2.11
C VAL A 238 17.69 -5.72 -2.04
N SER A 239 18.37 -6.69 -1.41
CA SER A 239 19.82 -6.68 -1.21
C SER A 239 20.63 -6.97 -2.48
N ALA A 240 20.01 -7.53 -3.52
CA ALA A 240 20.67 -7.81 -4.79
C ALA A 240 20.99 -6.54 -5.61
N GLY A 241 20.45 -5.38 -5.25
CA GLY A 241 20.71 -4.11 -5.94
C GLY A 241 19.87 -3.90 -7.20
N SER A 242 20.05 -2.77 -7.88
CA SER A 242 19.14 -2.30 -8.94
C SER A 242 19.16 -3.11 -10.23
N ARG A 243 20.29 -3.74 -10.57
CA ARG A 243 20.45 -4.51 -11.83
C ARG A 243 20.14 -5.99 -11.70
N ASN A 244 19.83 -6.45 -10.50
CA ASN A 244 19.59 -7.85 -10.21
C ASN A 244 18.15 -8.00 -9.69
N ILE A 245 17.39 -8.85 -10.36
CA ILE A 245 16.06 -9.26 -9.92
C ILE A 245 16.19 -10.69 -9.43
N VAL A 246 15.87 -10.92 -8.16
CA VAL A 246 15.86 -12.25 -7.56
C VAL A 246 14.43 -12.58 -7.17
N MET A 247 13.93 -13.71 -7.63
CA MET A 247 12.58 -14.16 -7.32
C MET A 247 12.52 -15.68 -7.27
N GLN A 248 11.48 -16.22 -6.66
CA GLN A 248 11.23 -17.65 -6.68
C GLN A 248 10.40 -18.04 -7.90
N ILE A 249 10.70 -19.20 -8.49
CA ILE A 249 9.98 -19.75 -9.63
C ILE A 249 9.71 -21.24 -9.41
N ARG A 250 8.53 -21.71 -9.84
CA ARG A 250 8.24 -23.13 -10.01
C ARG A 250 7.28 -23.34 -11.18
N GLU A 251 7.37 -24.48 -11.84
CA GLU A 251 6.33 -24.88 -12.80
C GLU A 251 5.00 -25.17 -12.08
N ALA A 252 3.91 -24.73 -12.67
CA ALA A 252 2.54 -24.84 -12.16
C ALA A 252 1.58 -25.51 -13.16
N VAL A 253 2.13 -26.36 -14.03
CA VAL A 253 1.38 -27.05 -15.09
C VAL A 253 0.70 -28.33 -14.57
N ASP A 254 1.37 -29.06 -13.68
CA ASP A 254 0.78 -30.21 -12.98
C ASP A 254 0.01 -29.73 -11.74
N ARG A 255 -1.31 -29.91 -11.76
CA ARG A 255 -2.20 -29.52 -10.64
C ARG A 255 -2.19 -30.51 -9.48
N LYS A 256 -1.68 -31.73 -9.69
CA LYS A 256 -1.66 -32.80 -8.68
C LYS A 256 -0.36 -32.83 -7.90
N ARG A 257 0.74 -32.40 -8.53
CA ARG A 257 2.08 -32.35 -7.91
C ARG A 257 2.68 -30.98 -8.10
N GLU A 258 2.81 -30.25 -7.01
CA GLU A 258 3.50 -28.97 -7.02
C GLU A 258 5.02 -29.19 -7.09
N ALA A 259 5.66 -28.52 -8.04
CA ALA A 259 7.12 -28.46 -8.09
C ALA A 259 7.66 -27.64 -6.90
N LYS A 260 8.90 -27.94 -6.49
CA LYS A 260 9.60 -27.14 -5.49
C LYS A 260 10.00 -25.80 -6.08
N PHE A 261 9.90 -24.74 -5.28
CA PHE A 261 10.43 -23.43 -5.67
C PHE A 261 11.95 -23.48 -5.79
N GLN A 262 12.43 -22.82 -6.83
CA GLN A 262 13.83 -22.56 -7.11
C GLN A 262 14.04 -21.04 -7.15
N LEU A 263 15.27 -20.59 -6.89
CA LEU A 263 15.61 -19.18 -7.06
C LEU A 263 15.98 -18.89 -8.51
N LEU A 264 15.36 -17.85 -9.05
CA LEU A 264 15.62 -17.28 -10.35
C LEU A 264 16.33 -15.94 -10.16
N HIS A 265 17.47 -15.80 -10.81
CA HIS A 265 18.19 -14.54 -10.95
C HIS A 265 18.08 -14.04 -12.38
N THR A 266 17.54 -12.84 -12.54
CA THR A 266 17.41 -12.16 -13.83
C THR A 266 18.20 -10.86 -13.81
N THR A 267 18.91 -10.60 -14.89
CA THR A 267 19.68 -9.38 -15.15
C THR A 267 19.30 -8.87 -16.55
N PRO A 268 19.73 -7.66 -16.95
CA PRO A 268 19.52 -7.19 -18.32
C PRO A 268 20.12 -8.11 -19.41
N GLN A 269 21.07 -8.98 -19.04
CA GLN A 269 21.86 -9.78 -19.98
C GLN A 269 21.52 -11.27 -19.96
N ARG A 270 20.96 -11.78 -18.84
CA ARG A 270 20.69 -13.21 -18.68
C ARG A 270 19.64 -13.52 -17.62
N ALA A 271 19.01 -14.69 -17.74
CA ALA A 271 18.23 -15.33 -16.70
C ALA A 271 18.88 -16.66 -16.29
N THR A 272 18.85 -16.99 -15.01
CA THR A 272 19.56 -18.16 -14.47
C THR A 272 18.84 -18.71 -13.24
N ILE A 273 18.66 -20.04 -13.19
CA ILE A 273 18.25 -20.71 -11.96
C ILE A 273 19.47 -20.91 -11.08
N LEU A 274 19.38 -20.47 -9.83
CA LEU A 274 20.46 -20.53 -8.86
C LEU A 274 20.51 -21.92 -8.18
N LYS A 275 21.71 -22.27 -7.71
CA LYS A 275 21.92 -23.47 -6.89
C LYS A 275 21.33 -23.34 -5.48
N CYS A 276 21.30 -22.13 -4.93
CA CYS A 276 20.73 -21.88 -3.61
C CYS A 276 19.20 -21.78 -3.65
N ASN A 277 18.59 -21.82 -2.48
CA ASN A 277 17.15 -21.66 -2.29
C ASN A 277 16.85 -20.56 -1.25
N GLU A 278 15.58 -20.24 -1.06
CA GLU A 278 15.14 -19.19 -0.13
C GLU A 278 15.63 -19.41 1.31
N LEU A 279 15.81 -20.68 1.73
CA LEU A 279 16.25 -21.09 3.07
C LEU A 279 17.77 -21.06 3.26
N SER A 280 18.55 -20.81 2.21
CA SER A 280 20.01 -20.78 2.29
C SER A 280 20.48 -19.63 3.20
N GLN A 281 21.61 -19.77 3.87
CA GLN A 281 22.10 -18.73 4.80
C GLN A 281 22.61 -17.48 4.06
N GLU A 282 23.16 -17.67 2.87
CA GLU A 282 23.71 -16.60 2.03
C GLU A 282 23.22 -16.77 0.58
N LEU A 283 23.19 -15.65 -0.14
CA LEU A 283 22.85 -15.62 -1.56
C LEU A 283 24.04 -16.10 -2.39
N ASN A 284 23.86 -17.22 -3.10
CA ASN A 284 24.84 -17.70 -4.08
C ASN A 284 24.30 -17.49 -5.50
N LEU A 285 24.95 -16.62 -6.27
CA LEU A 285 24.58 -16.32 -7.66
C LEU A 285 25.11 -17.34 -8.68
N GLU A 286 25.72 -18.43 -8.23
CA GLU A 286 26.16 -19.51 -9.11
C GLU A 286 24.95 -20.23 -9.75
N PRO A 287 25.01 -20.47 -11.08
CA PRO A 287 23.98 -21.22 -11.78
C PRO A 287 23.90 -22.66 -11.25
N LEU A 288 22.70 -23.24 -11.33
CA LEU A 288 22.53 -24.67 -11.20
C LEU A 288 23.38 -25.40 -12.26
N ALA A 289 24.09 -26.45 -11.84
CA ALA A 289 25.03 -27.16 -12.70
C ALA A 289 24.34 -27.72 -13.96
N GLY A 290 25.00 -27.56 -15.12
CA GLY A 290 24.51 -28.06 -16.40
C GLY A 290 23.58 -27.11 -17.17
N LEU A 291 23.27 -25.93 -16.63
CA LEU A 291 22.54 -24.89 -17.36
C LEU A 291 23.43 -24.14 -18.35
N GLN A 292 22.88 -23.87 -19.53
CA GLN A 292 23.52 -23.03 -20.54
C GLN A 292 23.26 -21.54 -20.26
N PHE A 293 23.87 -20.68 -21.06
CA PHE A 293 23.55 -19.26 -21.05
C PHE A 293 22.16 -19.02 -21.66
N TYR A 294 21.29 -18.34 -20.92
CA TYR A 294 19.98 -17.91 -21.41
C TYR A 294 19.88 -16.38 -21.35
N PRO A 295 19.62 -15.68 -22.47
CA PRO A 295 19.58 -14.22 -22.51
C PRO A 295 18.42 -13.64 -21.70
N ASP A 296 17.31 -14.37 -21.58
CA ASP A 296 16.16 -13.96 -20.80
C ASP A 296 15.35 -15.15 -20.25
N LEU A 297 14.36 -14.83 -19.43
CA LEU A 297 13.47 -15.79 -18.78
C LEU A 297 12.63 -16.59 -19.80
N PHE A 298 12.26 -15.98 -20.93
CA PHE A 298 11.51 -16.66 -21.98
C PHE A 298 12.34 -17.77 -22.64
N THR A 299 13.58 -17.46 -23.01
CA THR A 299 14.53 -18.40 -23.61
C THR A 299 14.90 -19.50 -22.62
N LEU A 300 15.06 -19.16 -21.34
CA LEU A 300 15.23 -20.14 -20.27
C LEU A 300 14.09 -21.16 -20.26
N ASN A 301 12.82 -20.72 -20.31
CA ASN A 301 11.69 -21.63 -20.39
C ASN A 301 11.71 -22.50 -21.67
N MET A 302 12.11 -21.94 -22.81
CA MET A 302 12.15 -22.69 -24.08
C MET A 302 13.11 -23.88 -24.04
N SER A 303 14.17 -23.82 -23.24
CA SER A 303 15.14 -24.92 -23.10
C SER A 303 14.92 -25.76 -21.85
N TYR A 304 14.76 -25.12 -20.69
CA TYR A 304 14.70 -25.80 -19.38
C TYR A 304 13.29 -26.26 -19.01
N GLY A 305 12.26 -25.51 -19.39
CA GLY A 305 10.88 -25.79 -19.00
C GLY A 305 10.36 -27.09 -19.61
N SER A 306 9.43 -27.75 -18.93
CA SER A 306 8.79 -28.97 -19.43
C SER A 306 8.06 -28.75 -20.77
N VAL A 307 7.77 -29.85 -21.50
CA VAL A 307 6.99 -29.79 -22.75
C VAL A 307 5.65 -29.07 -22.54
N ASP A 308 5.02 -29.32 -21.40
CA ASP A 308 3.73 -28.71 -21.07
C ASP A 308 3.88 -27.24 -20.70
N ALA A 309 4.93 -26.85 -19.96
CA ALA A 309 5.22 -25.44 -19.66
C ALA A 309 5.45 -24.63 -20.94
N ARG A 310 6.21 -25.19 -21.90
CA ARG A 310 6.45 -24.56 -23.21
C ARG A 310 5.16 -24.42 -24.01
N ARG A 311 4.34 -25.47 -24.08
CA ARG A 311 3.03 -25.43 -24.76
C ARG A 311 2.08 -24.42 -24.13
N ALA A 312 2.01 -24.38 -22.79
CA ALA A 312 1.16 -23.45 -22.06
C ALA A 312 1.51 -21.98 -22.35
N ALA A 313 2.80 -21.67 -22.47
CA ALA A 313 3.27 -20.34 -22.85
C ALA A 313 2.75 -19.93 -24.26
N PHE A 314 2.83 -20.81 -25.25
CA PHE A 314 2.33 -20.51 -26.60
C PHE A 314 0.80 -20.49 -26.72
N ASN A 315 0.09 -21.17 -25.83
CA ASN A 315 -1.37 -21.12 -25.76
C ASN A 315 -1.88 -19.85 -25.05
N MET A 316 -0.98 -19.00 -24.56
CA MET A 316 -1.35 -17.80 -23.83
C MET A 316 -2.01 -16.77 -24.75
N LYS A 317 -3.22 -16.34 -24.41
CA LYS A 317 -3.94 -15.30 -25.16
C LYS A 317 -3.27 -13.94 -24.94
N TYR A 318 -2.92 -13.26 -26.03
CA TYR A 318 -2.31 -11.92 -26.01
C TYR A 318 -3.02 -10.93 -25.07
N LYS A 319 -4.36 -10.88 -25.08
CA LYS A 319 -5.13 -9.98 -24.19
C LYS A 319 -4.79 -10.18 -22.70
N LEU A 320 -4.61 -11.43 -22.28
CA LEU A 320 -4.27 -11.75 -20.90
C LEU A 320 -2.80 -11.43 -20.59
N VAL A 321 -1.89 -11.69 -21.54
CA VAL A 321 -0.48 -11.26 -21.41
C VAL A 321 -0.40 -9.76 -21.15
N GLU A 322 -1.06 -8.95 -21.98
CA GLU A 322 -1.09 -7.50 -21.83
C GLU A 322 -1.68 -7.04 -20.50
N THR A 323 -2.73 -7.71 -20.02
CA THR A 323 -3.38 -7.37 -18.75
C THR A 323 -2.49 -7.68 -17.56
N VAL A 324 -1.88 -8.87 -17.53
CA VAL A 324 -0.94 -9.26 -16.47
C VAL A 324 0.28 -8.35 -16.51
N PHE A 325 0.86 -8.13 -17.69
CA PHE A 325 1.99 -7.23 -17.89
C PHE A 325 1.68 -5.82 -17.38
N SER A 326 0.55 -5.23 -17.80
CA SER A 326 0.11 -3.91 -17.36
C SER A 326 -0.05 -3.85 -15.84
N MET A 327 -0.63 -4.88 -15.23
CA MET A 327 -0.76 -4.93 -13.76
C MET A 327 0.60 -4.97 -13.06
N LEU A 328 1.55 -5.78 -13.57
CA LEU A 328 2.90 -5.87 -13.02
C LEU A 328 3.68 -4.56 -13.17
N GLN A 329 3.51 -3.85 -14.29
CA GLN A 329 4.13 -2.54 -14.51
C GLN A 329 3.68 -1.49 -13.49
N GLU A 330 2.40 -1.55 -13.12
CA GLU A 330 1.79 -0.59 -12.20
C GLU A 330 2.11 -0.94 -10.74
N LEU A 331 2.20 -2.23 -10.41
CA LEU A 331 2.59 -2.71 -9.08
C LEU A 331 4.10 -2.54 -8.80
N LYS A 332 4.96 -2.67 -9.83
CA LYS A 332 6.43 -2.64 -9.71
C LYS A 332 6.98 -3.56 -8.60
N LEU A 333 6.45 -4.79 -8.54
CA LEU A 333 6.79 -5.80 -7.53
C LEU A 333 8.30 -5.93 -7.28
N CYS A 334 9.12 -6.09 -8.32
CA CYS A 334 10.57 -6.24 -8.22
C CYS A 334 11.30 -5.02 -7.64
N SER A 335 10.74 -3.81 -7.73
CA SER A 335 11.36 -2.58 -7.22
C SER A 335 11.00 -2.26 -5.77
N TYR A 336 9.82 -2.68 -5.33
CA TYR A 336 9.26 -2.39 -4.01
C TYR A 336 9.11 -3.64 -3.15
N SER A 337 9.92 -4.68 -3.38
CA SER A 337 9.91 -5.92 -2.57
C SER A 337 11.27 -6.58 -2.44
#